data_AF-A0A2V6ZRV5-F1
#
_entry.id   AF-A0A2V6ZRV5-F1
#
_cell.length_a   1.000
_cell.length_b   1.000
_cell.length_c   1.000
_cell.angle_alpha   90.00
_cell.angle_beta   90.00
_cell.angle_gamma   90.00
#
_symmetry.space_group_name_H-M   'P 1'
#
loop_
_entity.id
_entity.type
_entity.pdbx_description
1 polymer ?
#
loop_
_entity_poly.entity_id
_entity_poly.type
_entity_poly.pdbx_seq_one_letter_code
_entity_poly.pdbx_strand_id
1 'polypeptide(L)'
;MTRAARPLEAVAACVALLLVTLFVTGGFTVAGRPFTRADEFVILLAVIVALRALVAPLRWPEVSPARVAVAGALGYALVMGFIVVTRHLGLRTHALDLGYYVQLVWSMAAGRGPYVTLPPMSAWGDHLSPVLYLLVPLDWVAPGAIGLVIVQTLVLAAGGLAVFGYAARRLGAAPASGAFALLFLANPSLHGINIRDIHPQAFAITLMVVAALAFDAGRYVWCAAALALTLACREDAAVAVVGFGIWLAAARGRRRLGAALAVASVLLLAFDLKYLMPLFRGEPYPHLHRYAYLGSSLGEILLNMVIRPWRWIGVALTGGKLVYLLVMLLPLGFLPLLAPRVLLAVLPGLALNLLTVDPILANFRSQYQAFVLPFLMLAAIEGYARIRDWRRAPAVLALGFFASVLLTARTTNDLMITRWRLDDGQRAAYSLMRRIPGDAAVSTNERLVPHLAMRRQIFVYPTGAGISTYILDLEVVLRTQPATGYREIGRAGGWILLQSGS
;
A
#
# COMPACT_ATOMS: atom_id res chain seq x y z
N MET A 1 4.47 -11.14 40.87
CA MET A 1 4.93 -11.72 39.58
C MET A 1 4.99 -13.23 39.75
N THR A 2 4.37 -14.01 38.88
CA THR A 2 4.44 -15.48 38.95
C THR A 2 5.86 -15.93 38.60
N ARG A 3 6.42 -16.91 39.32
CA ARG A 3 7.77 -17.47 39.02
C ARG A 3 7.90 -17.95 37.57
N ALA A 4 6.77 -18.31 36.94
CA ALA A 4 6.67 -18.78 35.55
C ALA A 4 6.87 -17.69 34.47
N ALA A 5 6.69 -16.40 34.77
CA ALA A 5 6.83 -15.33 33.76
C ALA A 5 8.29 -14.88 33.53
N ARG A 6 9.13 -14.95 34.58
CA ARG A 6 10.54 -14.55 34.54
C ARG A 6 11.38 -15.26 33.46
N PRO A 7 11.30 -16.59 33.26
CA PRO A 7 12.08 -17.24 32.19
C PRO A 7 11.65 -16.76 30.80
N LEU A 8 10.35 -16.55 30.55
CA LEU A 8 9.86 -16.03 29.28
C LEU A 8 10.35 -14.61 29.02
N GLU A 9 10.40 -13.76 30.05
CA GLU A 9 10.95 -12.40 29.96
C GLU A 9 12.45 -12.41 29.65
N ALA A 10 13.23 -13.29 30.29
CA ALA A 10 14.65 -13.44 30.01
C ALA A 10 14.91 -13.93 28.56
N VAL A 11 14.15 -14.94 28.11
CA VAL A 11 14.26 -15.43 26.72
C VAL A 11 13.85 -14.35 25.72
N ALA A 12 12.76 -13.61 25.98
CA ALA A 12 12.36 -12.50 25.13
C ALA A 12 13.44 -11.42 25.03
N ALA A 13 14.10 -11.07 26.13
CA ALA A 13 15.21 -10.12 26.14
C ALA A 13 16.40 -10.63 25.31
N CYS A 14 16.77 -11.91 25.44
CA CYS A 14 17.82 -12.52 24.62
C CYS A 14 17.47 -12.49 23.13
N VAL A 15 16.24 -12.87 22.76
CA VAL A 15 15.78 -12.84 21.36
C VAL A 15 15.77 -11.41 20.82
N ALA A 16 15.37 -10.42 21.63
CA ALA A 16 15.41 -9.01 21.23
C ALA A 16 16.84 -8.51 21.02
N LEU A 17 17.79 -8.90 21.88
CA LEU A 17 19.21 -8.59 21.70
C LEU A 17 19.77 -9.21 20.41
N LEU A 18 19.44 -10.48 20.14
CA LEU A 18 19.83 -11.15 18.89
C LEU A 18 19.23 -10.46 17.66
N LEU A 19 17.98 -10.01 17.74
CA LEU A 19 17.32 -9.25 16.68
C LEU A 19 18.04 -7.92 16.41
N VAL A 20 18.43 -7.18 17.45
CA VAL A 20 19.23 -5.95 17.30
C VAL A 20 20.59 -6.27 16.66
N THR A 21 21.26 -7.34 17.09
CA THR A 21 22.51 -7.80 16.47
C THR A 21 22.31 -8.09 14.99
N LEU A 22 21.24 -8.81 14.59
CA LEU A 22 20.93 -9.08 13.19
C LEU A 22 20.72 -7.81 12.37
N PHE A 23 20.05 -6.81 12.93
CA PHE A 23 19.87 -5.53 12.25
C PHE A 23 21.21 -4.85 11.95
N VAL A 24 22.16 -4.91 12.88
CA VAL A 24 23.46 -4.21 12.77
C VAL A 24 24.50 -5.02 11.98
N THR A 25 24.55 -6.34 12.14
CA THR A 25 25.58 -7.20 11.50
C THR A 25 25.15 -7.77 10.16
N GLY A 26 23.83 -7.83 9.88
CA GLY A 26 23.29 -8.42 8.66
C GLY A 26 23.13 -9.93 8.71
N GLY A 27 23.53 -10.56 9.82
CA GLY A 27 23.44 -12.00 10.02
C GLY A 27 24.60 -12.54 10.85
N PHE A 28 24.51 -13.82 11.21
CA PHE A 28 25.59 -14.62 11.79
C PHE A 28 25.37 -16.11 11.49
N THR A 29 26.39 -16.93 11.69
CA THR A 29 26.30 -18.39 11.46
C THR A 29 26.55 -19.15 12.76
N VAL A 30 25.70 -20.12 13.06
CA VAL A 30 25.88 -21.02 14.22
C VAL A 30 25.87 -22.46 13.71
N ALA A 31 26.95 -23.21 13.98
CA ALA A 31 27.11 -24.61 13.54
C ALA A 31 26.79 -24.82 12.05
N GLY A 32 27.28 -23.92 11.18
CA GLY A 32 27.05 -23.96 9.73
C GLY A 32 25.67 -23.50 9.26
N ARG A 33 24.73 -23.16 10.15
CA ARG A 33 23.41 -22.63 9.79
C ARG A 33 23.42 -21.09 9.77
N PRO A 34 23.08 -20.45 8.65
CA PRO A 34 23.02 -19.00 8.56
C PRO A 34 21.72 -18.46 9.19
N PHE A 35 21.86 -17.43 10.02
CA PHE A 35 20.76 -16.64 10.57
C PHE A 35 20.84 -15.25 9.95
N THR A 36 20.12 -15.04 8.86
CA THR A 36 20.16 -13.81 8.06
C THR A 36 18.77 -13.19 7.86
N ARG A 37 17.82 -13.58 8.72
CA ARG A 37 16.40 -13.25 8.58
C ARG A 37 15.85 -12.75 9.90
N ALA A 38 15.71 -11.44 10.00
CA ALA A 38 15.15 -10.79 11.18
C ALA A 38 13.68 -11.19 11.44
N ASP A 39 12.93 -11.51 10.38
CA ASP A 39 11.52 -11.89 10.49
C ASP A 39 11.30 -13.15 11.34
N GLU A 40 12.22 -14.11 11.29
CA GLU A 40 12.15 -15.33 12.10
C GLU A 40 12.25 -15.02 13.61
N PHE A 41 13.09 -14.05 13.98
CA PHE A 41 13.27 -13.61 15.36
C PHE A 41 12.12 -12.73 15.84
N VAL A 42 11.53 -11.91 14.96
CA VAL A 42 10.32 -11.15 15.26
C VAL A 42 9.14 -12.09 15.52
N ILE A 43 8.98 -13.14 14.71
CA ILE A 43 7.97 -14.17 14.92
C ILE A 43 8.19 -14.86 16.27
N LEU A 44 9.42 -15.30 16.55
CA LEU A 44 9.75 -15.95 17.81
C LEU A 44 9.46 -15.03 19.01
N LEU A 45 9.88 -13.76 18.94
CA LEU A 45 9.63 -12.78 19.99
C LEU A 45 8.13 -12.55 20.20
N ALA A 46 7.36 -12.40 19.14
CA ALA A 46 5.90 -12.23 19.21
C ALA A 46 5.22 -13.44 19.89
N VAL A 47 5.65 -14.66 19.56
CA VAL A 47 5.15 -15.90 20.19
C VAL A 47 5.50 -15.93 21.68
N ILE A 48 6.74 -15.64 22.07
CA ILE A 48 7.16 -15.63 23.47
C ILE A 48 6.37 -14.58 24.26
N VAL A 49 6.18 -13.38 23.72
CA VAL A 49 5.41 -12.31 24.37
C VAL A 49 3.93 -12.71 24.51
N ALA A 50 3.34 -13.34 23.49
CA ALA A 50 1.98 -13.86 23.55
C ALA A 50 1.83 -14.96 24.63
N LEU A 51 2.77 -15.92 24.68
CA LEU A 51 2.79 -16.96 25.72
C LEU A 51 2.96 -16.35 27.12
N ARG A 52 3.84 -15.34 27.27
CA ARG A 52 4.01 -14.62 28.52
C ARG A 52 2.70 -13.95 28.94
N ALA A 53 2.00 -13.31 28.01
CA ALA A 53 0.72 -12.64 28.28
C ALA A 53 -0.38 -13.61 28.75
N LEU A 54 -0.35 -14.88 28.32
CA LEU A 54 -1.26 -15.92 28.80
C LEU A 54 -0.97 -16.35 30.25
N VAL A 55 0.31 -16.44 30.61
CA VAL A 55 0.75 -16.88 31.96
C VAL A 55 0.67 -15.74 32.98
N ALA A 56 1.00 -14.52 32.55
CA ALA A 56 0.97 -13.31 33.34
C ALA A 56 0.47 -12.16 32.47
N PRO A 57 -0.75 -11.64 32.70
CA PRO A 57 -1.29 -10.53 31.93
C PRO A 57 -0.32 -9.35 31.90
N LEU A 58 -0.13 -8.78 30.71
CA LEU A 58 0.67 -7.57 30.53
C LEU A 58 -0.06 -6.41 31.21
N ARG A 59 0.63 -5.73 32.14
CA ARG A 59 0.15 -4.47 32.69
C ARG A 59 0.45 -3.39 31.66
N TRP A 60 -0.58 -2.82 31.07
CA TRP A 60 -0.43 -1.69 30.18
C TRP A 60 0.01 -0.48 31.00
N PRO A 61 1.04 0.26 30.58
CA PRO A 61 1.40 1.50 31.26
C PRO A 61 0.21 2.47 31.18
N GLU A 62 0.02 3.28 32.22
CA GLU A 62 -1.03 4.30 32.29
C GLU A 62 -0.72 5.46 31.34
N VAL A 63 -0.82 5.20 30.04
CA VAL A 63 -0.61 6.16 28.97
C VAL A 63 -1.95 6.49 28.36
N SER A 64 -2.25 7.77 28.23
CA SER A 64 -3.50 8.20 27.57
C SER A 64 -3.58 7.58 26.17
N PRO A 65 -4.74 7.08 25.73
CA PRO A 65 -4.90 6.49 24.40
C PRO A 65 -4.48 7.42 23.24
N ALA A 66 -4.63 8.73 23.42
CA ALA A 66 -4.17 9.73 22.45
C ALA A 66 -2.65 9.73 22.29
N ARG A 67 -1.88 9.70 23.39
CA ARG A 67 -0.41 9.58 23.33
C ARG A 67 0.01 8.27 22.65
N VAL A 68 -0.70 7.17 22.89
CA VAL A 68 -0.44 5.89 22.20
C VAL A 68 -0.63 6.03 20.69
N ALA A 69 -1.73 6.66 20.25
CA ALA A 69 -1.98 6.89 18.83
C ALA A 69 -0.93 7.80 18.18
N VAL A 70 -0.56 8.91 18.84
CA VAL A 70 0.47 9.84 18.35
C VAL A 70 1.84 9.18 18.28
N ALA A 71 2.27 8.51 19.36
CA ALA A 71 3.54 7.80 19.37
C ALA A 71 3.58 6.68 18.33
N GLY A 72 2.46 5.95 18.15
CA GLY A 72 2.32 4.95 17.10
C GLY A 72 2.45 5.55 15.69
N ALA A 73 1.77 6.65 15.41
CA ALA A 73 1.82 7.32 14.11
C ALA A 73 3.24 7.86 13.81
N LEU A 74 3.90 8.48 14.79
CA LEU A 74 5.28 8.94 14.67
C LEU A 74 6.24 7.75 14.46
N GLY A 75 6.09 6.69 15.24
CA GLY A 75 6.89 5.47 15.10
C GLY A 75 6.72 4.82 13.72
N TYR A 76 5.48 4.72 13.23
CA TYR A 76 5.20 4.22 11.88
C TYR A 76 5.86 5.11 10.81
N ALA A 77 5.69 6.43 10.91
CA ALA A 77 6.27 7.38 9.95
C ALA A 77 7.80 7.27 9.89
N LEU A 78 8.46 7.16 11.05
CA LEU A 78 9.92 7.02 11.12
C LEU A 78 10.39 5.68 10.57
N VAL A 79 9.83 4.57 11.05
CA VAL A 79 10.27 3.21 10.67
C VAL A 79 9.94 2.91 9.21
N MET A 80 8.70 3.15 8.79
CA MET A 80 8.31 2.89 7.41
C MET A 80 8.91 3.91 6.45
N GLY A 81 9.09 5.17 6.88
CA GLY A 81 9.80 6.19 6.11
C GLY A 81 11.24 5.75 5.83
N PHE A 82 11.95 5.29 6.85
CA PHE A 82 13.29 4.70 6.70
C PHE A 82 13.27 3.52 5.72
N ILE A 83 12.32 2.59 5.85
CA ILE A 83 12.20 1.42 4.97
C ILE A 83 11.98 1.84 3.51
N VAL A 84 11.00 2.70 3.22
CA VAL A 84 10.67 3.05 1.82
C VAL A 84 11.79 3.86 1.18
N VAL A 85 12.44 4.75 1.93
CA VAL A 85 13.59 5.53 1.43
C VAL A 85 14.78 4.62 1.15
N THR A 86 15.11 3.70 2.06
CA THR A 86 16.25 2.79 1.86
C THR A 86 15.98 1.73 0.80
N ARG A 87 14.71 1.32 0.61
CA ARG A 87 14.29 0.52 -0.55
C ARG A 87 14.58 1.25 -1.86
N HIS A 88 14.20 2.53 -1.96
CA HIS A 88 14.53 3.35 -3.11
C HIS A 88 16.05 3.48 -3.30
N LEU A 89 16.77 3.93 -2.27
CA LEU A 89 18.22 4.10 -2.37
C LEU A 89 18.95 2.78 -2.73
N GLY A 90 18.46 1.64 -2.25
CA GLY A 90 18.95 0.32 -2.61
C GLY A 90 18.51 -0.21 -3.98
N LEU A 91 17.95 0.61 -4.87
CA LEU A 91 17.49 0.20 -6.21
C LEU A 91 16.43 -0.92 -6.14
N ARG A 92 15.51 -0.86 -5.17
CA ARG A 92 14.44 -1.86 -4.92
C ARG A 92 13.03 -1.29 -5.11
N THR A 93 12.94 -0.28 -5.99
CA THR A 93 11.71 0.37 -6.44
C THR A 93 11.59 0.19 -7.95
N HIS A 94 10.38 0.31 -8.50
CA HIS A 94 10.04 -0.20 -9.82
C HIS A 94 9.58 0.89 -10.79
N ALA A 95 9.76 0.64 -12.09
CA ALA A 95 9.44 1.58 -13.16
C ALA A 95 7.93 1.88 -13.25
N LEU A 96 7.08 0.85 -13.27
CA LEU A 96 5.64 1.00 -13.52
C LEU A 96 4.86 1.58 -12.32
N ASP A 97 5.43 1.48 -11.12
CA ASP A 97 4.88 2.10 -9.93
C ASP A 97 5.62 3.43 -9.67
N LEU A 98 6.74 3.42 -8.95
CA LEU A 98 7.40 4.67 -8.54
C LEU A 98 7.91 5.51 -9.72
N GLY A 99 8.54 4.88 -10.72
CA GLY A 99 9.09 5.60 -11.87
C GLY A 99 8.05 6.36 -12.68
N TYR A 100 6.90 5.72 -12.91
CA TYR A 100 5.73 6.30 -13.57
C TYR A 100 5.26 7.56 -12.85
N TYR A 101 5.03 7.47 -11.54
CA TYR A 101 4.51 8.61 -10.77
C TYR A 101 5.55 9.72 -10.57
N VAL A 102 6.85 9.39 -10.50
CA VAL A 102 7.93 10.40 -10.51
C VAL A 102 7.90 11.18 -11.81
N GLN A 103 7.88 10.50 -12.95
CA GLN A 103 7.84 11.18 -14.24
C GLN A 103 6.55 12.02 -14.39
N LEU A 104 5.40 11.48 -13.96
CA LEU A 104 4.12 12.17 -14.04
C LEU A 104 4.12 13.48 -13.25
N VAL A 105 4.52 13.44 -11.98
CA VAL A 105 4.56 14.65 -11.13
C VAL A 105 5.56 15.66 -11.68
N TRP A 106 6.73 15.20 -12.11
CA TRP A 106 7.74 16.05 -12.76
C TRP A 106 7.23 16.70 -14.06
N SER A 107 6.54 15.94 -14.92
CA SER A 107 5.96 16.47 -16.17
C SER A 107 4.93 17.56 -15.90
N MET A 108 4.05 17.35 -14.90
CA MET A 108 3.07 18.35 -14.48
C MET A 108 3.75 19.59 -13.90
N ALA A 109 4.75 19.41 -13.03
CA ALA A 109 5.51 20.50 -12.42
C ALA A 109 6.29 21.34 -13.46
N ALA A 110 6.73 20.71 -14.55
CA ALA A 110 7.40 21.35 -15.68
C ALA A 110 6.44 21.96 -16.71
N GLY A 111 5.12 21.99 -16.45
CA GLY A 111 4.13 22.59 -17.35
C GLY A 111 3.83 21.80 -18.62
N ARG A 112 4.17 20.50 -18.65
CA ARG A 112 3.98 19.63 -19.84
C ARG A 112 2.69 18.81 -19.79
N GLY A 113 1.87 19.09 -18.77
CA GLY A 113 0.69 18.30 -18.49
C GLY A 113 1.02 16.89 -17.96
N PRO A 114 0.00 16.03 -17.87
CA PRO A 114 0.07 14.72 -17.26
C PRO A 114 0.67 13.67 -18.20
N TYR A 115 1.90 13.88 -18.68
CA TYR A 115 2.51 13.01 -19.68
C TYR A 115 3.56 12.07 -19.09
N VAL A 116 3.56 10.83 -19.56
CA VAL A 116 4.49 9.76 -19.17
C VAL A 116 4.98 9.01 -20.41
N THR A 117 6.10 8.29 -20.29
CA THR A 117 6.66 7.44 -21.35
C THR A 117 6.57 5.94 -21.08
N LEU A 118 5.81 5.56 -20.04
CA LEU A 118 5.68 4.19 -19.54
C LEU A 118 4.21 3.73 -19.48
N PRO A 119 3.48 3.57 -20.60
CA PRO A 119 3.89 3.83 -21.99
C PRO A 119 3.72 5.32 -22.39
N PRO A 120 4.18 5.75 -23.58
CA PRO A 120 4.00 7.11 -24.09
C PRO A 120 2.53 7.49 -24.28
N MET A 121 1.98 8.28 -23.35
CA MET A 121 0.61 8.80 -23.41
C MET A 121 0.36 9.85 -22.33
N SER A 122 -0.84 10.46 -22.39
CA SER A 122 -1.42 11.09 -21.20
C SER A 122 -1.66 10.04 -20.12
N ALA A 123 -1.15 10.27 -18.92
CA ALA A 123 -1.33 9.41 -17.76
C ALA A 123 -2.81 9.20 -17.41
N TRP A 124 -3.68 10.17 -17.73
CA TRP A 124 -5.12 10.05 -17.54
C TRP A 124 -5.77 9.01 -18.46
N GLY A 125 -5.09 8.60 -19.53
CA GLY A 125 -5.50 7.47 -20.37
C GLY A 125 -5.14 6.11 -19.80
N ASP A 126 -4.29 6.05 -18.78
CA ASP A 126 -3.90 4.81 -18.10
C ASP A 126 -4.54 4.69 -16.72
N HIS A 127 -4.36 5.72 -15.88
CA HIS A 127 -5.03 5.88 -14.60
C HIS A 127 -5.35 7.36 -14.35
N LEU A 128 -6.63 7.68 -14.18
CA LEU A 128 -7.09 9.02 -13.88
C LEU A 128 -6.85 9.35 -12.39
N SER A 129 -5.69 9.91 -12.08
CA SER A 129 -5.28 10.26 -10.72
C SER A 129 -5.05 11.76 -10.47
N PRO A 130 -6.08 12.65 -10.58
CA PRO A 130 -5.94 14.08 -10.37
C PRO A 130 -5.37 14.51 -9.00
N VAL A 131 -5.46 13.67 -7.96
CA VAL A 131 -4.89 13.96 -6.64
C VAL A 131 -3.40 14.28 -6.70
N LEU A 132 -2.69 13.76 -7.72
CA LEU A 132 -1.26 13.99 -7.90
C LEU A 132 -0.91 15.45 -8.24
N TYR A 133 -1.87 16.27 -8.68
CA TYR A 133 -1.64 17.71 -8.80
C TYR A 133 -1.33 18.37 -7.45
N LEU A 134 -1.83 17.83 -6.34
CA LEU A 134 -1.49 18.31 -5.00
C LEU A 134 -0.03 18.05 -4.63
N LEU A 135 0.65 17.15 -5.36
CA LEU A 135 2.06 16.81 -5.18
C LEU A 135 2.97 17.61 -6.12
N VAL A 136 2.44 18.43 -7.02
CA VAL A 136 3.27 19.28 -7.90
C VAL A 136 4.18 20.24 -7.11
N PRO A 137 3.70 20.95 -6.07
CA PRO A 137 4.58 21.80 -5.27
C PRO A 137 5.72 21.05 -4.57
N LEU A 138 5.53 19.75 -4.30
CA LEU A 138 6.57 18.91 -3.71
C LEU A 138 7.75 18.74 -4.67
N ASP A 139 7.51 18.65 -5.98
CA ASP A 139 8.58 18.48 -6.97
C ASP A 139 9.49 19.72 -7.07
N TRP A 140 8.98 20.91 -6.72
CA TRP A 140 9.78 22.14 -6.71
C TRP A 140 10.74 22.22 -5.51
N VAL A 141 10.39 21.60 -4.38
CA VAL A 141 11.18 21.69 -3.13
C VAL A 141 11.98 20.42 -2.82
N ALA A 142 11.45 19.26 -3.20
CA ALA A 142 12.03 17.95 -2.95
C ALA A 142 11.76 17.03 -4.16
N PRO A 143 12.34 17.35 -5.34
CA PRO A 143 12.08 16.61 -6.57
C PRO A 143 12.41 15.13 -6.47
N GLY A 144 11.65 14.33 -7.23
CA GLY A 144 11.92 12.91 -7.41
C GLY A 144 11.19 11.99 -6.41
N ALA A 145 11.73 10.78 -6.26
CA ALA A 145 10.97 9.66 -5.68
C ALA A 145 10.81 9.71 -4.15
N ILE A 146 11.81 10.24 -3.44
CA ILE A 146 11.85 10.22 -1.97
C ILE A 146 10.68 11.00 -1.37
N GLY A 147 10.41 12.21 -1.87
CA GLY A 147 9.30 13.03 -1.39
C GLY A 147 7.96 12.30 -1.54
N LEU A 148 7.72 11.67 -2.68
CA LEU A 148 6.49 10.95 -3.00
C LEU A 148 6.23 9.79 -2.01
N VAL A 149 7.22 8.92 -1.78
CA VAL A 149 7.05 7.78 -0.85
C VAL A 149 6.93 8.22 0.61
N ILE A 150 7.57 9.32 0.99
CA ILE A 150 7.43 9.91 2.34
C ILE A 150 6.01 10.48 2.52
N VAL A 151 5.48 11.23 1.54
CA VAL A 151 4.11 11.77 1.64
C VAL A 151 3.09 10.65 1.81
N GLN A 152 3.19 9.58 1.03
CA GLN A 152 2.32 8.41 1.22
C GLN A 152 2.44 7.84 2.64
N THR A 153 3.67 7.64 3.13
CA THR A 153 3.91 7.13 4.48
C THR A 153 3.25 8.03 5.54
N LEU A 154 3.36 9.36 5.41
CA LEU A 154 2.78 10.32 6.33
C LEU A 154 1.25 10.32 6.28
N VAL A 155 0.64 10.19 5.10
CA VAL A 155 -0.82 10.06 4.95
C VAL A 155 -1.32 8.78 5.63
N LEU A 156 -0.62 7.66 5.46
CA LEU A 156 -0.96 6.40 6.13
C LEU A 156 -0.76 6.49 7.66
N ALA A 157 0.31 7.14 8.13
CA ALA A 157 0.53 7.40 9.56
C ALA A 157 -0.61 8.24 10.17
N ALA A 158 -1.05 9.30 9.46
CA ALA A 158 -2.21 10.10 9.84
C ALA A 158 -3.52 9.29 9.88
N GLY A 159 -3.61 8.22 9.07
CA GLY A 159 -4.68 7.23 9.15
C GLY A 159 -4.82 6.59 10.53
N GLY A 160 -3.71 6.33 11.23
CA GLY A 160 -3.73 5.85 12.62
C GLY A 160 -4.41 6.83 13.58
N LEU A 161 -4.20 8.14 13.37
CA LEU A 161 -4.85 9.19 14.16
C LEU A 161 -6.35 9.31 13.83
N ALA A 162 -6.71 9.18 12.55
CA ALA A 162 -8.11 9.15 12.12
C ALA A 162 -8.86 7.93 12.71
N VAL A 163 -8.21 6.76 12.70
CA VAL A 163 -8.72 5.53 13.34
C VAL A 163 -8.90 5.72 14.84
N PHE A 164 -7.91 6.33 15.52
CA PHE A 164 -8.05 6.69 16.94
C PHE A 164 -9.26 7.61 17.17
N GLY A 165 -9.41 8.67 16.36
CA GLY A 165 -10.54 9.60 16.47
C GLY A 165 -11.89 8.90 16.28
N TYR A 166 -12.01 8.03 15.28
CA TYR A 166 -13.22 7.24 15.05
C TYR A 166 -13.50 6.28 16.21
N ALA A 167 -12.48 5.55 16.68
CA ALA A 167 -12.59 4.63 17.81
C ALA A 167 -12.98 5.35 19.11
N ALA A 168 -12.40 6.51 19.39
CA ALA A 168 -12.70 7.30 20.58
C ALA A 168 -14.15 7.78 20.61
N ARG A 169 -14.76 8.08 19.46
CA ARG A 169 -16.20 8.41 19.38
C ARG A 169 -17.11 7.21 19.67
N ARG A 170 -16.61 5.99 19.45
CA ARG A 170 -17.38 4.74 19.63
C ARG A 170 -17.20 4.11 21.01
N LEU A 171 -15.99 4.20 21.54
CA LEU A 171 -15.54 3.49 22.74
C LEU A 171 -15.20 4.44 23.89
N GLY A 172 -15.22 5.75 23.67
CA GLY A 172 -14.69 6.75 24.61
C GLY A 172 -13.16 6.77 24.62
N ALA A 173 -12.57 7.48 25.60
CA ALA A 173 -11.12 7.53 25.82
C ALA A 173 -10.58 6.25 26.48
N ALA A 174 -11.08 5.08 26.08
CA ALA A 174 -10.63 3.78 26.56
C ALA A 174 -9.29 3.37 25.92
N PRO A 175 -8.47 2.53 26.60
CA PRO A 175 -7.24 1.96 26.03
C PRO A 175 -7.44 1.31 24.66
N ALA A 176 -8.61 0.69 24.44
CA ALA A 176 -8.98 0.07 23.17
C ALA A 176 -8.92 1.06 21.98
N SER A 177 -9.27 2.34 22.18
CA SER A 177 -9.23 3.35 21.12
C SER A 177 -7.81 3.59 20.62
N GLY A 178 -6.83 3.67 21.53
CA GLY A 178 -5.41 3.79 21.17
C GLY A 178 -4.86 2.49 20.57
N ALA A 179 -5.31 1.33 21.07
CA ALA A 179 -4.93 0.03 20.53
C ALA A 179 -5.42 -0.19 19.09
N PHE A 180 -6.58 0.32 18.70
CA PHE A 180 -7.02 0.29 17.29
C PHE A 180 -6.13 1.11 16.35
N ALA A 181 -5.58 2.23 16.82
CA ALA A 181 -4.60 2.99 16.04
C ALA A 181 -3.33 2.16 15.81
N LEU A 182 -2.81 1.51 16.86
CA LEU A 182 -1.67 0.60 16.73
C LEU A 182 -1.98 -0.60 15.83
N LEU A 183 -3.18 -1.19 15.95
CA LEU A 183 -3.63 -2.29 15.11
C LEU A 183 -3.66 -1.90 13.63
N PHE A 184 -4.19 -0.71 13.32
CA PHE A 184 -4.18 -0.16 11.96
C PHE A 184 -2.75 0.00 11.44
N LEU A 185 -1.86 0.62 12.23
CA LEU A 185 -0.47 0.88 11.84
C LEU A 185 0.38 -0.38 11.74
N ALA A 186 0.02 -1.45 12.47
CA ALA A 186 0.63 -2.77 12.38
C ALA A 186 -0.01 -3.65 11.29
N ASN A 187 -1.08 -3.20 10.64
CA ASN A 187 -1.85 -4.04 9.73
C ASN A 187 -1.03 -4.43 8.47
N PRO A 188 -1.05 -5.70 8.06
CA PRO A 188 -0.24 -6.17 6.94
C PRO A 188 -0.61 -5.58 5.59
N SER A 189 -1.87 -5.21 5.36
CA SER A 189 -2.29 -4.52 4.14
C SER A 189 -1.77 -3.09 4.09
N LEU A 190 -1.75 -2.40 5.24
CA LEU A 190 -1.16 -1.06 5.35
C LEU A 190 0.35 -1.09 5.10
N HIS A 191 1.07 -2.07 5.66
CA HIS A 191 2.49 -2.26 5.37
C HIS A 191 2.73 -2.62 3.91
N GLY A 192 1.92 -3.52 3.36
CA GLY A 192 2.05 -4.02 2.00
C GLY A 192 1.95 -2.94 0.94
N ILE A 193 0.96 -2.05 1.04
CA ILE A 193 0.82 -0.92 0.12
C ILE A 193 1.93 0.12 0.32
N ASN A 194 2.39 0.35 1.56
CA ASN A 194 3.39 1.37 1.81
C ASN A 194 4.79 1.00 1.29
N ILE A 195 5.17 -0.29 1.32
CA ILE A 195 6.49 -0.73 0.81
C ILE A 195 6.52 -1.02 -0.69
N ARG A 196 5.35 -1.09 -1.35
CA ARG A 196 5.25 -1.25 -2.79
C ARG A 196 5.08 0.13 -3.40
N ASP A 197 6.13 0.93 -3.33
CA ASP A 197 6.23 2.21 -4.02
C ASP A 197 5.05 3.16 -3.73
N ILE A 198 4.88 4.22 -4.52
CA ILE A 198 3.75 5.14 -4.37
C ILE A 198 2.53 4.66 -5.19
N HIS A 199 1.36 4.76 -4.57
CA HIS A 199 0.07 4.46 -5.15
C HIS A 199 -0.94 5.54 -4.72
N PRO A 200 -1.53 6.31 -5.64
CA PRO A 200 -2.56 7.30 -5.29
C PRO A 200 -3.73 6.72 -4.50
N GLN A 201 -4.08 5.45 -4.75
CA GLN A 201 -5.11 4.73 -4.00
C GLN A 201 -4.80 4.60 -2.51
N ALA A 202 -3.53 4.61 -2.10
CA ALA A 202 -3.16 4.50 -0.69
C ALA A 202 -3.75 5.64 0.15
N PHE A 203 -3.93 6.83 -0.44
CA PHE A 203 -4.53 7.97 0.25
C PHE A 203 -6.00 7.71 0.62
N ALA A 204 -6.72 6.92 -0.21
CA ALA A 204 -8.12 6.56 0.03
C ALA A 204 -8.32 5.84 1.36
N ILE A 205 -7.33 5.07 1.85
CA ILE A 205 -7.42 4.37 3.14
C ILE A 205 -7.66 5.37 4.26
N THR A 206 -6.81 6.40 4.36
CA THR A 206 -6.93 7.44 5.39
C THR A 206 -8.13 8.34 5.14
N LEU A 207 -8.33 8.79 3.90
CA LEU A 207 -9.42 9.69 3.54
C LEU A 207 -10.81 9.11 3.83
N MET A 208 -11.02 7.81 3.60
CA MET A 208 -12.28 7.14 3.93
C MET A 208 -12.56 7.09 5.44
N VAL A 209 -11.54 6.85 6.26
CA VAL A 209 -11.69 6.89 7.73
C VAL A 209 -11.95 8.32 8.20
N VAL A 210 -11.25 9.31 7.64
CA VAL A 210 -11.48 10.74 7.91
C VAL A 210 -12.90 11.15 7.51
N ALA A 211 -13.40 10.71 6.36
CA ALA A 211 -14.77 10.98 5.92
C ALA A 211 -15.80 10.43 6.91
N ALA A 212 -15.60 9.18 7.37
CA ALA A 212 -16.49 8.55 8.34
C ALA A 212 -16.47 9.27 9.70
N LEU A 213 -15.28 9.62 10.16
CA LEU A 213 -15.08 10.40 11.39
C LEU A 213 -15.73 11.79 11.29
N ALA A 214 -15.52 12.50 10.19
CA ALA A 214 -16.08 13.82 9.96
C ALA A 214 -17.61 13.79 9.88
N PHE A 215 -18.19 12.81 9.17
CA PHE A 215 -19.63 12.61 9.10
C PHE A 215 -20.23 12.38 10.50
N ASP A 216 -19.60 11.50 11.29
CA ASP A 216 -20.02 11.20 12.66
C ASP A 216 -19.90 12.37 13.62
N ALA A 217 -18.99 13.30 13.34
CA ALA A 217 -18.80 14.53 14.09
C ALA A 217 -19.74 15.65 13.62
N GLY A 218 -20.62 15.42 12.63
CA GLY A 218 -21.46 16.46 12.05
C GLY A 218 -20.69 17.46 11.17
N ARG A 219 -19.43 17.18 10.83
CA ARG A 219 -18.55 18.03 10.03
C ARG A 219 -18.66 17.67 8.55
N TYR A 220 -19.81 17.95 7.94
CA TYR A 220 -20.13 17.47 6.60
C TYR A 220 -19.24 18.04 5.48
N VAL A 221 -18.74 19.27 5.62
CA VAL A 221 -17.80 19.87 4.65
C VAL A 221 -16.51 19.05 4.58
N TRP A 222 -15.95 18.68 5.73
CA TRP A 222 -14.75 17.85 5.81
C TRP A 222 -14.99 16.43 5.31
N CYS A 223 -16.19 15.88 5.53
CA CYS A 223 -16.60 14.61 4.93
C CYS A 223 -16.59 14.73 3.40
N ALA A 224 -17.30 15.72 2.84
CA ALA A 224 -17.38 15.93 1.40
C ALA A 224 -16.00 16.15 0.76
N ALA A 225 -15.14 16.95 1.41
CA ALA A 225 -13.76 17.15 0.95
C ALA A 225 -12.96 15.85 0.91
N ALA A 226 -13.05 15.01 1.95
CA ALA A 226 -12.38 13.72 1.98
C ALA A 226 -12.92 12.73 0.92
N LEU A 227 -14.23 12.73 0.66
CA LEU A 227 -14.84 11.94 -0.42
C LEU A 227 -14.38 12.41 -1.80
N ALA A 228 -14.37 13.72 -2.05
CA ALA A 228 -13.91 14.32 -3.30
C ALA A 228 -12.42 14.02 -3.55
N LEU A 229 -11.57 14.17 -2.53
CA LEU A 229 -10.15 13.80 -2.61
C LEU A 229 -9.97 12.31 -2.87
N THR A 230 -10.84 11.45 -2.33
CA THR A 230 -10.78 10.02 -2.63
C THR A 230 -11.14 9.74 -4.08
N LEU A 231 -12.21 10.35 -4.62
CA LEU A 231 -12.56 10.22 -6.05
C LEU A 231 -11.41 10.70 -6.95
N ALA A 232 -10.67 11.73 -6.53
CA ALA A 232 -9.51 12.22 -7.25
C ALA A 232 -8.28 11.30 -7.16
N CYS A 233 -8.26 10.30 -6.28
CA CYS A 233 -7.10 9.41 -6.12
C CYS A 233 -6.85 8.58 -7.36
N ARG A 234 -7.90 7.94 -7.88
CA ARG A 234 -7.87 7.11 -9.09
C ARG A 234 -9.30 6.86 -9.55
N GLU A 235 -9.54 6.56 -10.82
CA GLU A 235 -10.88 6.28 -11.36
C GLU A 235 -11.62 5.19 -10.53
N ASP A 236 -10.91 4.13 -10.14
CA ASP A 236 -11.48 3.02 -9.39
C ASP A 236 -11.72 3.34 -7.91
N ALA A 237 -11.28 4.50 -7.40
CA ALA A 237 -11.58 4.95 -6.05
C ALA A 237 -13.07 5.29 -5.84
N ALA A 238 -13.83 5.45 -6.93
CA ALA A 238 -15.29 5.46 -6.89
C ALA A 238 -15.87 4.23 -6.19
N VAL A 239 -15.22 3.07 -6.28
CA VAL A 239 -15.63 1.83 -5.58
C VAL A 239 -15.60 2.01 -4.05
N ALA A 240 -14.62 2.73 -3.50
CA ALA A 240 -14.58 3.04 -2.08
C ALA A 240 -15.74 3.97 -1.68
N VAL A 241 -16.08 4.95 -2.52
CA VAL A 241 -17.19 5.88 -2.24
C VAL A 241 -18.56 5.20 -2.36
N VAL A 242 -18.71 4.19 -3.22
CA VAL A 242 -19.87 3.28 -3.20
C VAL A 242 -19.95 2.56 -1.84
N GLY A 243 -18.83 2.03 -1.35
CA GLY A 243 -18.73 1.44 -0.01
C GLY A 243 -19.15 2.41 1.10
N PHE A 244 -18.73 3.66 1.00
CA PHE A 244 -19.14 4.73 1.93
C PHE A 244 -20.65 5.03 1.85
N GLY A 245 -21.24 5.05 0.65
CA GLY A 245 -22.68 5.18 0.46
C GLY A 245 -23.46 4.03 1.12
N ILE A 246 -22.97 2.79 0.98
CA ILE A 246 -23.54 1.62 1.66
C ILE A 246 -23.41 1.76 3.18
N TRP A 247 -22.27 2.22 3.69
CA TRP A 247 -22.08 2.50 5.11
C TRP A 247 -23.10 3.51 5.64
N LEU A 248 -23.31 4.63 4.93
CA LEU A 248 -24.32 5.62 5.29
C LEU A 248 -25.73 5.02 5.34
N ALA A 249 -26.09 4.22 4.34
CA ALA A 249 -27.41 3.62 4.24
C ALA A 249 -27.64 2.55 5.33
N ALA A 250 -26.72 1.59 5.47
CA ALA A 250 -26.88 0.41 6.29
C ALA A 250 -26.49 0.63 7.75
N ALA A 251 -25.36 1.30 8.01
CA ALA A 251 -24.89 1.52 9.37
C ALA A 251 -25.51 2.77 10.00
N ARG A 252 -25.75 3.83 9.21
CA ARG A 252 -26.20 5.15 9.73
C ARG A 252 -27.66 5.49 9.45
N GLY A 253 -28.39 4.61 8.78
CA GLY A 253 -29.81 4.79 8.48
C GLY A 253 -30.09 5.90 7.45
N ARG A 254 -29.06 6.50 6.83
CA ARG A 254 -29.18 7.58 5.86
C ARG A 254 -29.41 7.02 4.45
N ARG A 255 -30.47 6.23 4.29
CA ARG A 255 -30.72 5.42 3.08
C ARG A 255 -30.71 6.22 1.79
N ARG A 256 -31.43 7.35 1.73
CA ARG A 256 -31.52 8.20 0.53
C ARG A 256 -30.17 8.80 0.14
N LEU A 257 -29.45 9.37 1.12
CA LEU A 257 -28.13 9.95 0.91
C LEU A 257 -27.11 8.88 0.49
N GLY A 258 -27.11 7.73 1.18
CA GLY A 258 -26.22 6.63 0.87
C GLY A 258 -26.46 6.05 -0.53
N ALA A 259 -27.74 5.87 -0.92
CA ALA A 259 -28.10 5.43 -2.26
C ALA A 259 -27.72 6.46 -3.33
N ALA A 260 -28.01 7.75 -3.11
CA ALA A 260 -27.63 8.81 -4.03
C ALA A 260 -26.11 8.87 -4.25
N LEU A 261 -25.33 8.78 -3.16
CA LEU A 261 -23.86 8.79 -3.24
C LEU A 261 -23.32 7.55 -3.97
N ALA A 262 -23.87 6.37 -3.69
CA ALA A 262 -23.48 5.13 -4.36
C ALA A 262 -23.79 5.19 -5.86
N VAL A 263 -25.01 5.59 -6.24
CA VAL A 263 -25.41 5.73 -7.64
C VAL A 263 -24.55 6.78 -8.35
N ALA A 264 -24.35 7.95 -7.76
CA ALA A 264 -23.48 8.99 -8.34
C ALA A 264 -22.05 8.49 -8.58
N SER A 265 -21.50 7.71 -7.64
CA SER A 265 -20.15 7.15 -7.77
C SER A 265 -20.06 6.08 -8.86
N VAL A 266 -21.09 5.23 -9.00
CA VAL A 266 -21.17 4.25 -10.11
C VAL A 266 -21.28 4.96 -11.46
N LEU A 267 -22.10 6.02 -11.54
CA LEU A 267 -22.25 6.81 -12.77
C LEU A 267 -20.95 7.54 -13.14
N LEU A 268 -20.23 8.08 -12.14
CA LEU A 268 -18.92 8.69 -12.36
C LEU A 268 -17.92 7.66 -12.87
N LEU A 269 -17.80 6.49 -12.23
CA LEU A 269 -16.95 5.40 -12.71
C LEU A 269 -17.31 5.02 -14.16
N ALA A 270 -18.60 4.83 -14.45
CA ALA A 270 -19.06 4.52 -15.80
C ALA A 270 -18.68 5.60 -16.82
N PHE A 271 -18.77 6.88 -16.42
CA PHE A 271 -18.37 8.01 -17.24
C PHE A 271 -16.85 8.01 -17.50
N ASP A 272 -16.04 7.80 -16.45
CA ASP A 272 -14.58 7.77 -16.55
C ASP A 272 -14.11 6.66 -17.49
N LEU A 273 -14.64 5.45 -17.31
CA LEU A 273 -14.26 4.28 -18.11
C LEU A 273 -14.73 4.37 -19.57
N LYS A 274 -15.90 4.98 -19.82
CA LYS A 274 -16.52 5.00 -21.15
C LYS A 274 -16.10 6.21 -22.00
N TYR A 275 -15.87 7.35 -21.37
CA TYR A 275 -15.66 8.62 -22.09
C TYR A 275 -14.34 9.28 -21.72
N LEU A 276 -14.08 9.51 -20.43
CA LEU A 276 -12.95 10.38 -20.03
C LEU A 276 -11.59 9.73 -20.30
N MET A 277 -11.36 8.49 -19.87
CA MET A 277 -10.09 7.81 -20.12
C MET A 277 -9.88 7.48 -21.61
N PRO A 278 -10.88 6.98 -22.36
CA PRO A 278 -10.73 6.78 -23.81
C PRO A 278 -10.42 8.07 -24.57
N LEU A 279 -10.92 9.23 -24.13
CA LEU A 279 -10.55 10.53 -24.72
C LEU A 279 -9.04 10.79 -24.65
N PHE A 280 -8.39 10.41 -23.55
CA PHE A 280 -6.95 10.59 -23.36
C PHE A 280 -6.09 9.47 -23.96
N ARG A 281 -6.63 8.25 -24.06
CA ARG A 281 -5.90 7.07 -24.54
C ARG A 281 -6.04 6.83 -26.05
N GLY A 282 -7.18 7.20 -26.64
CA GLY A 282 -7.57 6.80 -28.00
C GLY A 282 -8.06 5.36 -28.13
N GLU A 283 -8.14 4.61 -27.02
CA GLU A 283 -8.50 3.20 -26.97
C GLU A 283 -9.47 2.92 -25.80
N PRO A 284 -10.24 1.81 -25.82
CA PRO A 284 -11.08 1.41 -24.69
C PRO A 284 -10.29 1.20 -23.39
N TYR A 285 -10.99 1.28 -22.26
CA TYR A 285 -10.40 1.12 -20.93
C TYR A 285 -9.63 -0.21 -20.77
N PRO A 286 -8.34 -0.18 -20.38
CA PRO A 286 -7.45 -1.34 -20.50
C PRO A 286 -7.72 -2.46 -19.50
N HIS A 287 -8.38 -2.20 -18.36
CA HIS A 287 -8.44 -3.18 -17.26
C HIS A 287 -9.75 -3.98 -17.19
N LEU A 288 -10.70 -3.77 -18.10
CA LEU A 288 -11.98 -4.48 -18.07
C LEU A 288 -11.83 -5.98 -18.35
N HIS A 289 -10.77 -6.38 -19.05
CA HIS A 289 -10.47 -7.77 -19.39
C HIS A 289 -10.37 -8.70 -18.16
N ARG A 290 -10.05 -8.15 -16.98
CA ARG A 290 -10.03 -8.85 -15.69
C ARG A 290 -11.37 -9.48 -15.31
N TYR A 291 -12.46 -9.03 -15.93
CA TYR A 291 -13.83 -9.47 -15.69
C TYR A 291 -14.52 -9.94 -16.99
N ALA A 292 -13.77 -10.23 -18.05
CA ALA A 292 -14.32 -10.53 -19.38
C ALA A 292 -15.32 -11.71 -19.39
N TYR A 293 -15.19 -12.66 -18.46
CA TYR A 293 -16.14 -13.77 -18.30
C TYR A 293 -17.55 -13.34 -17.81
N LEU A 294 -17.66 -12.13 -17.26
CA LEU A 294 -18.92 -11.50 -16.85
C LEU A 294 -19.51 -10.59 -17.91
N GLY A 295 -18.75 -10.16 -18.92
CA GLY A 295 -19.26 -9.29 -19.98
C GLY A 295 -18.18 -8.46 -20.63
N SER A 296 -18.56 -7.82 -21.73
CA SER A 296 -17.70 -6.94 -22.54
C SER A 296 -17.80 -5.46 -22.16
N SER A 297 -18.78 -5.09 -21.32
CA SER A 297 -18.99 -3.73 -20.83
C SER A 297 -19.26 -3.70 -19.33
N LEU A 298 -19.07 -2.53 -18.68
CA LEU A 298 -19.39 -2.35 -17.26
C LEU A 298 -20.85 -2.71 -16.96
N GLY A 299 -21.79 -2.33 -17.83
CA GLY A 299 -23.20 -2.65 -17.68
C GLY A 299 -23.48 -4.15 -17.72
N GLU A 300 -22.89 -4.87 -18.68
CA GLU A 300 -23.01 -6.33 -18.75
C GLU A 300 -22.38 -7.02 -17.55
N ILE A 301 -21.22 -6.55 -17.09
CA ILE A 301 -20.54 -7.10 -15.91
C ILE A 301 -21.43 -6.95 -14.67
N LEU A 302 -21.92 -5.73 -14.40
CA LEU A 302 -22.79 -5.46 -13.25
C LEU A 302 -24.10 -6.25 -13.32
N LEU A 303 -24.70 -6.39 -14.51
CA LEU A 303 -25.90 -7.18 -14.70
C LEU A 303 -25.62 -8.67 -14.42
N ASN A 304 -24.60 -9.25 -15.06
CA ASN A 304 -24.28 -10.67 -14.94
C ASN A 304 -23.75 -11.07 -13.56
N MET A 305 -23.20 -10.13 -12.79
CA MET A 305 -22.91 -10.36 -11.36
C MET A 305 -24.16 -10.78 -10.59
N VAL A 306 -25.32 -10.22 -10.93
CA VAL A 306 -26.60 -10.48 -10.25
C VAL A 306 -27.38 -11.61 -10.91
N ILE A 307 -27.54 -11.57 -12.24
CA ILE A 307 -28.42 -12.52 -12.95
C ILE A 307 -27.75 -13.84 -13.31
N ARG A 308 -26.41 -13.95 -13.23
CA ARG A 308 -25.65 -15.17 -13.57
C ARG A 308 -24.60 -15.53 -12.51
N PRO A 309 -24.98 -15.71 -11.23
CA PRO A 309 -24.03 -15.91 -10.13
C PRO A 309 -23.14 -17.15 -10.29
N TRP A 310 -23.63 -18.21 -10.96
CA TRP A 310 -22.85 -19.40 -11.26
C TRP A 310 -21.58 -19.13 -12.07
N ARG A 311 -21.52 -18.01 -12.83
CA ARG A 311 -20.34 -17.64 -13.61
C ARG A 311 -19.16 -17.21 -12.75
N TRP A 312 -19.41 -16.59 -11.59
CA TRP A 312 -18.34 -16.06 -10.75
C TRP A 312 -18.10 -16.85 -9.47
N ILE A 313 -19.02 -17.72 -9.04
CA ILE A 313 -18.84 -18.54 -7.83
C ILE A 313 -17.50 -19.30 -7.86
N GLY A 314 -17.20 -19.99 -8.97
CA GLY A 314 -15.94 -20.72 -9.12
C GLY A 314 -14.69 -19.82 -9.20
N VAL A 315 -14.86 -18.59 -9.71
CA VAL A 315 -13.78 -17.60 -9.78
C VAL A 315 -13.51 -16.97 -8.41
N ALA A 316 -14.54 -16.69 -7.63
CA ALA A 316 -14.45 -16.00 -6.34
C ALA A 316 -14.08 -16.93 -5.18
N LEU A 317 -14.53 -18.18 -5.20
CA LEU A 317 -14.35 -19.15 -4.10
C LEU A 317 -13.20 -20.12 -4.36
N THR A 318 -12.09 -19.64 -4.88
CA THR A 318 -10.86 -20.43 -5.00
C THR A 318 -10.13 -20.51 -3.66
N GLY A 319 -9.35 -21.57 -3.44
CA GLY A 319 -8.58 -21.73 -2.20
C GLY A 319 -7.71 -20.51 -1.87
N GLY A 320 -7.05 -19.93 -2.88
CA GLY A 320 -6.26 -18.70 -2.70
C GLY A 320 -7.07 -17.49 -2.25
N LYS A 321 -8.28 -17.30 -2.80
CA LYS A 321 -9.18 -16.20 -2.42
C LYS A 321 -9.82 -16.41 -1.03
N LEU A 322 -10.08 -17.65 -0.63
CA LEU A 322 -10.51 -17.97 0.73
C LEU A 322 -9.40 -17.68 1.75
N VAL A 323 -8.15 -18.05 1.45
CA VAL A 323 -6.99 -17.67 2.28
C VAL A 323 -6.85 -16.16 2.36
N TYR A 324 -7.00 -15.45 1.24
CA TYR A 324 -7.00 -13.99 1.22
C TYR A 324 -8.07 -13.40 2.15
N LEU A 325 -9.31 -13.89 2.12
CA LEU A 325 -10.37 -13.45 3.04
C LEU A 325 -10.00 -13.67 4.51
N LEU A 326 -9.45 -14.86 4.83
CA LEU A 326 -8.98 -15.17 6.19
C LEU A 326 -7.88 -14.21 6.62
N VAL A 327 -6.92 -13.92 5.75
CA VAL A 327 -5.80 -13.01 6.03
C VAL A 327 -6.23 -11.55 6.08
N MET A 328 -7.36 -11.15 5.48
CA MET A 328 -7.93 -9.81 5.65
C MET A 328 -8.68 -9.65 6.99
N LEU A 329 -9.25 -10.72 7.56
CA LEU A 329 -10.04 -10.70 8.81
C LEU A 329 -9.23 -11.02 10.07
N LEU A 330 -8.28 -11.97 9.97
CA LEU A 330 -7.46 -12.42 11.11
C LEU A 330 -6.65 -11.30 11.76
N PRO A 331 -5.98 -10.37 11.03
CA PRO A 331 -5.30 -9.21 11.60
C PRO A 331 -6.22 -8.25 12.36
N LEU A 332 -7.54 -8.42 12.25
CA LEU A 332 -8.55 -7.63 12.95
C LEU A 332 -9.26 -8.47 14.03
N GLY A 333 -8.73 -9.65 14.37
CA GLY A 333 -9.32 -10.57 15.35
C GLY A 333 -10.72 -11.04 14.98
N PHE A 334 -11.07 -11.03 13.68
CA PHE A 334 -12.42 -11.29 13.18
C PHE A 334 -13.53 -10.36 13.72
N LEU A 335 -13.16 -9.26 14.38
CA LEU A 335 -14.10 -8.24 14.89
C LEU A 335 -15.04 -7.68 13.81
N PRO A 336 -14.64 -7.49 12.53
CA PRO A 336 -15.55 -7.01 11.49
C PRO A 336 -16.84 -7.84 11.35
N LEU A 337 -16.78 -9.15 11.61
CA LEU A 337 -17.93 -10.06 11.51
C LEU A 337 -19.02 -9.75 12.53
N LEU A 338 -18.65 -9.13 13.65
CA LEU A 338 -19.59 -8.70 14.68
C LEU A 338 -20.35 -7.43 14.29
N ALA A 339 -20.01 -6.78 13.17
CA ALA A 339 -20.65 -5.56 12.67
C ALA A 339 -21.21 -5.67 11.26
N PRO A 340 -22.20 -6.57 11.02
CA PRO A 340 -22.66 -6.90 9.67
C PRO A 340 -23.13 -5.67 8.88
N ARG A 341 -23.83 -4.72 9.51
CA ARG A 341 -24.30 -3.48 8.83
C ARG A 341 -23.15 -2.59 8.33
N VAL A 342 -22.02 -2.57 9.04
CA VAL A 342 -20.82 -1.81 8.66
C VAL A 342 -20.02 -2.61 7.64
N LEU A 343 -19.95 -3.94 7.83
CA LEU A 343 -19.26 -4.88 6.94
C LEU A 343 -19.82 -4.86 5.51
N LEU A 344 -21.10 -4.54 5.31
CA LEU A 344 -21.67 -4.35 3.97
C LEU A 344 -20.92 -3.32 3.12
N ALA A 345 -20.30 -2.32 3.75
CA ALA A 345 -19.50 -1.30 3.06
C ALA A 345 -18.22 -1.85 2.41
N VAL A 346 -17.77 -3.03 2.84
CA VAL A 346 -16.59 -3.73 2.28
C VAL A 346 -16.91 -4.39 0.93
N LEU A 347 -18.19 -4.69 0.67
CA LEU A 347 -18.60 -5.51 -0.46
C LEU A 347 -18.15 -5.00 -1.83
N PRO A 348 -18.22 -3.68 -2.16
CA PRO A 348 -17.80 -3.22 -3.48
C PRO A 348 -16.30 -3.47 -3.76
N GLY A 349 -15.44 -3.07 -2.82
CA GLY A 349 -14.00 -3.30 -2.95
C GLY A 349 -13.64 -4.79 -2.93
N LEU A 350 -14.35 -5.58 -2.12
CA LEU A 350 -14.14 -7.02 -2.07
C LEU A 350 -14.62 -7.73 -3.34
N ALA A 351 -15.73 -7.30 -3.93
CA ALA A 351 -16.21 -7.81 -5.21
C ALA A 351 -15.19 -7.53 -6.33
N LEU A 352 -14.60 -6.32 -6.36
CA LEU A 352 -13.50 -6.01 -7.27
C LEU A 352 -12.35 -7.02 -7.14
N ASN A 353 -11.95 -7.33 -5.90
CA ASN A 353 -10.82 -8.22 -5.62
C ASN A 353 -11.12 -9.72 -5.80
N LEU A 354 -12.36 -10.15 -5.55
CA LEU A 354 -12.75 -11.56 -5.63
C LEU A 354 -13.26 -11.98 -7.01
N LEU A 355 -13.86 -11.07 -7.78
CA LEU A 355 -14.42 -11.40 -9.10
C LEU A 355 -13.41 -11.29 -10.24
N THR A 356 -12.18 -10.85 -9.96
CA THR A 356 -11.15 -10.74 -10.99
C THR A 356 -10.50 -12.09 -11.30
N VAL A 357 -10.07 -12.30 -12.54
CA VAL A 357 -9.18 -13.41 -12.92
C VAL A 357 -7.71 -13.12 -12.61
N ASP A 358 -7.35 -11.86 -12.38
CA ASP A 358 -5.99 -11.43 -12.08
C ASP A 358 -5.68 -11.61 -10.58
N PRO A 359 -4.78 -12.54 -10.19
CA PRO A 359 -4.55 -12.87 -8.78
C PRO A 359 -3.96 -11.72 -7.96
N ILE A 360 -3.39 -10.67 -8.59
CA ILE A 360 -2.75 -9.57 -7.85
C ILE A 360 -3.75 -8.75 -7.01
N LEU A 361 -5.03 -8.68 -7.43
CA LEU A 361 -6.07 -7.98 -6.66
C LEU A 361 -6.49 -8.74 -5.39
N ALA A 362 -6.34 -10.07 -5.38
CA ALA A 362 -6.61 -10.93 -4.21
C ALA A 362 -5.35 -11.16 -3.36
N ASN A 363 -4.40 -10.22 -3.37
CA ASN A 363 -3.23 -10.24 -2.51
C ASN A 363 -3.40 -9.21 -1.38
N PHE A 364 -3.38 -9.66 -0.13
CA PHE A 364 -3.58 -8.78 1.04
C PHE A 364 -2.51 -7.69 1.17
N ARG A 365 -1.34 -7.88 0.56
CA ARG A 365 -0.27 -6.88 0.55
C ARG A 365 -0.33 -5.97 -0.66
N SER A 366 -1.24 -6.16 -1.64
CA SER A 366 -1.35 -5.31 -2.83
C SER A 366 -2.09 -4.00 -2.58
N GLN A 367 -1.91 -3.04 -3.49
CA GLN A 367 -2.58 -1.73 -3.47
C GLN A 367 -4.10 -1.83 -3.57
N TYR A 368 -4.62 -2.92 -4.12
CA TYR A 368 -6.06 -3.16 -4.32
C TYR A 368 -6.83 -3.34 -3.01
N GLN A 369 -6.14 -3.49 -1.88
CA GLN A 369 -6.78 -3.49 -0.56
C GLN A 369 -7.16 -2.11 -0.05
N ALA A 370 -6.74 -1.05 -0.73
CA ALA A 370 -7.01 0.33 -0.33
C ALA A 370 -8.50 0.64 -0.15
N PHE A 371 -9.38 -0.02 -0.92
CA PHE A 371 -10.83 0.18 -0.86
C PHE A 371 -11.56 -0.81 0.07
N VAL A 372 -10.83 -1.74 0.68
CA VAL A 372 -11.35 -2.79 1.57
C VAL A 372 -11.00 -2.48 3.02
N LEU A 373 -9.71 -2.19 3.27
CA LEU A 373 -9.14 -1.96 4.59
C LEU A 373 -9.85 -0.89 5.43
N PRO A 374 -10.19 0.32 4.92
CA PRO A 374 -10.83 1.34 5.75
C PRO A 374 -12.15 0.85 6.35
N PHE A 375 -12.99 0.20 5.53
CA PHE A 375 -14.30 -0.31 5.98
C PHE A 375 -14.19 -1.51 6.91
N LEU A 376 -13.20 -2.40 6.70
CA LEU A 376 -12.89 -3.46 7.66
C LEU A 376 -12.47 -2.89 9.01
N MET A 377 -11.68 -1.81 9.03
CA MET A 377 -11.30 -1.14 10.28
C MET A 377 -12.51 -0.51 10.98
N LEU A 378 -13.39 0.20 10.26
CA LEU A 378 -14.63 0.73 10.82
C LEU A 378 -15.50 -0.39 11.42
N ALA A 379 -15.63 -1.51 10.70
CA ALA A 379 -16.38 -2.68 11.15
C ALA A 379 -15.74 -3.35 12.38
N ALA A 380 -14.41 -3.42 12.44
CA ALA A 380 -13.70 -3.98 13.60
C ALA A 380 -13.96 -3.16 14.88
N ILE A 381 -13.93 -1.84 14.78
CA ILE A 381 -14.21 -0.92 15.91
C ILE A 381 -15.65 -1.08 16.40
N GLU A 382 -16.62 -1.08 15.47
CA GLU A 382 -18.04 -1.26 15.77
C GLU A 382 -18.38 -2.68 16.24
N GLY A 383 -17.59 -3.68 15.83
CA GLY A 383 -17.66 -5.05 16.31
C GLY A 383 -17.16 -5.17 17.74
N TYR A 384 -16.01 -4.57 18.03
CA TYR A 384 -15.46 -4.50 19.39
C TYR A 384 -16.40 -3.77 20.35
N ALA A 385 -17.04 -2.69 19.90
CA ALA A 385 -18.02 -1.96 20.71
C ALA A 385 -19.15 -2.86 21.24
N ARG A 386 -19.56 -3.89 20.49
CA ARG A 386 -20.60 -4.86 20.92
C ARG A 386 -20.13 -5.83 22.00
N ILE A 387 -18.83 -6.10 22.06
CA ILE A 387 -18.25 -7.05 23.02
C ILE A 387 -17.42 -6.36 24.09
N ARG A 388 -17.36 -5.02 24.13
CA ARG A 388 -16.43 -4.27 24.99
C ARG A 388 -16.53 -4.61 26.47
N ASP A 389 -17.72 -5.01 26.93
CA ASP A 389 -18.02 -5.39 28.31
C ASP A 389 -17.71 -6.88 28.59
N TRP A 390 -17.44 -7.66 27.54
CA TRP A 390 -16.97 -9.04 27.68
C TRP A 390 -15.53 -9.05 28.19
N ARG A 391 -15.29 -9.73 29.31
CA ARG A 391 -13.96 -9.84 29.95
C ARG A 391 -12.82 -10.26 29.00
N ARG A 392 -13.12 -10.98 27.92
CA ARG A 392 -12.12 -11.45 26.93
C ARG A 392 -12.00 -10.55 25.70
N ALA A 393 -12.75 -9.45 25.57
CA ALA A 393 -12.63 -8.56 24.41
C ALA A 393 -11.20 -8.03 24.17
N PRO A 394 -10.43 -7.64 25.19
CA PRO A 394 -9.02 -7.26 24.99
C PRO A 394 -8.17 -8.39 24.37
N ALA A 395 -8.50 -9.66 24.64
CA ALA A 395 -7.79 -10.80 24.06
C ALA A 395 -8.06 -10.95 22.56
N VAL A 396 -9.26 -10.59 22.08
CA VAL A 396 -9.58 -10.57 20.64
C VAL A 396 -8.78 -9.49 19.91
N LEU A 397 -8.64 -8.32 20.54
CA LEU A 397 -7.83 -7.24 20.00
C LEU A 397 -6.32 -7.59 20.01
N ALA A 398 -5.85 -8.22 21.09
CA ALA A 398 -4.50 -8.74 21.17
C ALA A 398 -4.23 -9.80 20.09
N LEU A 399 -5.16 -10.74 19.86
CA LEU A 399 -5.06 -11.72 18.78
C LEU A 399 -4.89 -11.03 17.42
N GLY A 400 -5.72 -10.03 17.11
CA GLY A 400 -5.58 -9.25 15.87
C GLY A 400 -4.23 -8.55 15.78
N PHE A 401 -3.75 -7.97 16.87
CA PHE A 401 -2.45 -7.29 16.92
C PHE A 401 -1.28 -8.26 16.68
N PHE A 402 -1.25 -9.39 17.39
CA PHE A 402 -0.20 -10.40 17.19
C PHE A 402 -0.27 -11.02 15.79
N ALA A 403 -1.46 -11.32 15.27
CA ALA A 403 -1.60 -11.77 13.89
C ALA A 403 -1.07 -10.73 12.88
N SER A 404 -1.32 -9.45 13.13
CA SER A 404 -0.78 -8.35 12.32
C SER A 404 0.76 -8.31 12.37
N VAL A 405 1.35 -8.42 13.57
CA VAL A 405 2.82 -8.51 13.75
C VAL A 405 3.41 -9.70 13.00
N LEU A 406 2.80 -10.89 13.12
CA LEU A 406 3.28 -12.09 12.43
C LEU A 406 3.23 -11.94 10.90
N LEU A 407 2.13 -11.38 10.37
CA LEU A 407 1.96 -11.18 8.93
C LEU A 407 2.79 -10.03 8.36
N THR A 408 3.25 -9.12 9.21
CA THR A 408 4.19 -8.03 8.85
C THR A 408 5.65 -8.35 9.13
N ALA A 409 5.97 -9.47 9.79
CA ALA A 409 7.33 -9.80 10.20
C ALA A 409 8.33 -9.70 9.04
N ARG A 410 7.96 -10.11 7.81
CA ARG A 410 8.85 -9.98 6.63
C ARG A 410 9.29 -8.54 6.33
N THR A 411 8.46 -7.54 6.65
CA THR A 411 8.80 -6.13 6.48
C THR A 411 9.98 -5.72 7.37
N THR A 412 10.20 -6.37 8.53
CA THR A 412 11.32 -6.03 9.42
C THR A 412 12.67 -6.41 8.86
N ASN A 413 12.73 -7.31 7.87
CA ASN A 413 13.98 -7.60 7.16
C ASN A 413 14.55 -6.36 6.48
N ASP A 414 13.70 -5.40 6.07
CA ASP A 414 14.14 -4.14 5.47
C ASP A 414 14.90 -3.22 6.43
N LEU A 415 14.90 -3.50 7.74
CA LEU A 415 15.69 -2.78 8.74
C LEU A 415 17.13 -3.30 8.87
N MET A 416 17.44 -4.46 8.27
CA MET A 416 18.79 -5.04 8.34
C MET A 416 19.80 -4.22 7.52
N ILE A 417 21.04 -4.10 8.03
CA ILE A 417 22.14 -3.40 7.33
C ILE A 417 22.33 -3.89 5.89
N THR A 418 22.10 -5.17 5.63
CA THR A 418 22.18 -5.79 4.30
C THR A 418 21.11 -5.31 3.33
N ARG A 419 20.09 -4.58 3.80
CA ARG A 419 19.01 -4.03 2.96
C ARG A 419 19.12 -2.54 2.71
N TRP A 420 19.76 -1.79 3.61
CA TRP A 420 19.88 -0.33 3.49
C TRP A 420 21.31 0.16 3.25
N ARG A 421 22.34 -0.63 3.54
CA ARG A 421 23.71 -0.34 3.10
C ARG A 421 23.87 -0.81 1.66
N LEU A 422 24.30 0.10 0.80
CA LEU A 422 24.51 -0.21 -0.61
C LEU A 422 25.62 -1.27 -0.77
N ASP A 423 25.47 -2.18 -1.72
CA ASP A 423 26.51 -3.08 -2.18
C ASP A 423 27.35 -2.44 -3.31
N ASP A 424 28.37 -3.15 -3.78
CA ASP A 424 29.27 -2.65 -4.83
C ASP A 424 28.57 -2.51 -6.18
N GLY A 425 27.61 -3.39 -6.50
CA GLY A 425 26.82 -3.33 -7.73
C GLY A 425 25.90 -2.12 -7.75
N GLN A 426 25.24 -1.82 -6.62
CA GLN A 426 24.40 -0.63 -6.45
C GLN A 426 25.24 0.65 -6.51
N ARG A 427 26.40 0.70 -5.83
CA ARG A 427 27.34 1.83 -5.94
C ARG A 427 27.81 2.06 -7.37
N ALA A 428 28.10 0.98 -8.10
CA ALA A 428 28.47 1.03 -9.51
C ALA A 428 27.33 1.55 -10.40
N ALA A 429 26.08 1.12 -10.17
CA ALA A 429 24.94 1.66 -10.88
C ALA A 429 24.81 3.18 -10.68
N TYR A 430 24.92 3.67 -9.43
CA TYR A 430 24.93 5.12 -9.16
C TYR A 430 26.09 5.86 -9.84
N SER A 431 27.28 5.26 -9.89
CA SER A 431 28.43 5.90 -10.55
C SER A 431 28.21 6.03 -12.06
N LEU A 432 27.59 5.03 -12.71
CA LEU A 432 27.23 5.06 -14.12
C LEU A 432 26.06 6.02 -14.40
N MET A 433 25.01 6.02 -13.56
CA MET A 433 23.86 6.94 -13.71
C MET A 433 24.30 8.42 -13.70
N ARG A 434 25.28 8.79 -12.86
CA ARG A 434 25.81 10.17 -12.79
C ARG A 434 26.50 10.65 -14.08
N ARG A 435 26.85 9.74 -14.99
CA ARG A 435 27.45 10.07 -16.28
C ARG A 435 26.42 10.39 -17.36
N ILE A 436 25.14 10.13 -17.11
CA ILE A 436 24.05 10.38 -18.04
C ILE A 436 23.58 11.84 -17.86
N PRO A 437 23.58 12.67 -18.91
CA PRO A 437 23.00 14.01 -18.85
C PRO A 437 21.52 13.99 -18.43
N GLY A 438 21.09 15.03 -17.70
CA GLY A 438 19.75 15.07 -17.09
C GLY A 438 18.59 15.13 -18.10
N ASP A 439 18.84 15.67 -19.29
CA ASP A 439 17.86 15.83 -20.37
C ASP A 439 17.90 14.72 -21.43
N ALA A 440 18.93 13.86 -21.41
CA ALA A 440 19.11 12.80 -22.38
C ALA A 440 18.01 11.74 -22.31
N ALA A 441 17.59 11.22 -23.47
CA ALA A 441 16.66 10.11 -23.55
C ALA A 441 17.32 8.80 -23.08
N VAL A 442 16.64 8.03 -22.23
CA VAL A 442 17.22 6.82 -21.63
C VAL A 442 16.27 5.63 -21.69
N SER A 443 16.84 4.48 -22.06
CA SER A 443 16.21 3.18 -21.91
C SER A 443 17.05 2.35 -20.94
N THR A 444 16.50 1.99 -19.78
CA THR A 444 17.30 1.43 -18.68
C THR A 444 16.56 0.30 -17.96
N ASN A 445 17.27 -0.40 -17.08
CA ASN A 445 16.68 -1.41 -16.20
C ASN A 445 15.51 -0.83 -15.39
N GLU A 446 14.44 -1.62 -15.20
CA GLU A 446 13.23 -1.17 -14.49
C GLU A 446 13.50 -0.59 -13.09
N ARG A 447 14.54 -1.06 -12.40
CA ARG A 447 14.91 -0.59 -11.06
C ARG A 447 15.65 0.74 -11.05
N LEU A 448 16.23 1.15 -12.18
CA LEU A 448 16.93 2.43 -12.33
C LEU A 448 15.99 3.55 -12.80
N VAL A 449 14.86 3.21 -13.43
CA VAL A 449 13.87 4.19 -13.90
C VAL A 449 13.45 5.18 -12.80
N PRO A 450 13.08 4.78 -11.57
CA PRO A 450 12.68 5.73 -10.52
C PRO A 450 13.75 6.77 -10.15
N HIS A 451 15.03 6.48 -10.44
CA HIS A 451 16.17 7.36 -10.17
C HIS A 451 16.46 8.32 -11.33
N LEU A 452 15.98 7.99 -12.52
CA LEU A 452 16.22 8.73 -13.75
C LEU A 452 14.94 9.34 -14.33
N ALA A 453 13.77 9.09 -13.73
CA ALA A 453 12.46 9.39 -14.33
C ALA A 453 12.14 10.89 -14.54
N MET A 454 12.89 11.80 -13.92
CA MET A 454 12.76 13.25 -14.09
C MET A 454 13.31 13.74 -15.44
N ARG A 455 12.81 13.19 -16.54
CA ARG A 455 13.25 13.51 -17.90
C ARG A 455 12.13 13.35 -18.93
N ARG A 456 12.32 13.92 -20.12
CA ARG A 456 11.33 13.86 -21.21
C ARG A 456 11.02 12.43 -21.64
N GLN A 457 12.06 11.60 -21.72
CA GLN A 457 12.02 10.27 -22.30
C GLN A 457 12.80 9.30 -21.42
N ILE A 458 12.05 8.43 -20.74
CA ILE A 458 12.58 7.35 -19.91
C ILE A 458 11.80 6.07 -20.22
N PHE A 459 12.50 4.96 -20.44
CA PHE A 459 11.90 3.70 -20.81
C PHE A 459 12.52 2.53 -20.04
N VAL A 460 11.78 1.44 -19.96
CA VAL A 460 12.30 0.15 -19.50
C VAL A 460 12.92 -0.55 -20.71
N TYR A 461 14.21 -0.85 -20.65
CA TYR A 461 14.90 -1.57 -21.74
C TYR A 461 14.25 -2.95 -21.97
N PRO A 462 14.02 -3.37 -23.24
CA PRO A 462 14.49 -2.76 -24.50
C PRO A 462 13.55 -1.72 -25.12
N THR A 463 12.41 -1.41 -24.50
CA THR A 463 11.48 -0.39 -25.03
C THR A 463 12.18 0.95 -25.13
N GLY A 464 11.99 1.66 -26.26
CA GLY A 464 12.58 2.98 -26.46
C GLY A 464 14.08 2.98 -26.79
N ALA A 465 14.72 1.81 -26.93
CA ALA A 465 16.13 1.72 -27.32
C ALA A 465 16.41 2.38 -28.69
N GLY A 466 15.48 2.37 -29.63
CA GLY A 466 15.67 3.02 -30.95
C GLY A 466 15.69 4.55 -30.92
N ILE A 467 15.27 5.18 -29.82
CA ILE A 467 15.18 6.64 -29.67
C ILE A 467 15.93 7.17 -28.45
N SER A 468 16.55 6.29 -27.66
CA SER A 468 17.31 6.67 -26.48
C SER A 468 18.73 7.06 -26.86
N THR A 469 19.33 7.99 -26.13
CA THR A 469 20.74 8.34 -26.30
C THR A 469 21.63 7.43 -25.46
N TYR A 470 21.14 6.98 -24.30
CA TYR A 470 21.87 6.08 -23.43
C TYR A 470 21.04 4.85 -23.06
N ILE A 471 21.74 3.73 -22.91
CA ILE A 471 21.22 2.52 -22.31
C ILE A 471 22.07 2.16 -21.11
N LEU A 472 21.42 1.88 -19.97
CA LEU A 472 22.09 1.40 -18.77
C LEU A 472 21.34 0.18 -18.26
N ASP A 473 21.96 -0.98 -18.34
CA ASP A 473 21.37 -2.22 -17.86
C ASP A 473 22.43 -3.19 -17.34
N LEU A 474 21.96 -4.29 -16.75
CA LEU A 474 22.79 -5.40 -16.34
C LEU A 474 23.43 -6.07 -17.55
N GLU A 475 24.69 -6.47 -17.38
CA GLU A 475 25.45 -7.18 -18.39
C GLU A 475 24.73 -8.44 -18.90
N VAL A 476 24.08 -9.19 -18.01
CA VAL A 476 23.32 -10.38 -18.39
C VAL A 476 22.14 -10.07 -19.32
N VAL A 477 21.49 -8.92 -19.13
CA VAL A 477 20.37 -8.46 -19.98
C VAL A 477 20.88 -8.03 -21.34
N LEU A 478 21.97 -7.26 -21.38
CA LEU A 478 22.54 -6.78 -22.65
C LEU A 478 23.22 -7.88 -23.45
N ARG A 479 23.64 -8.98 -22.81
CA ARG A 479 24.11 -10.19 -23.51
C ARG A 479 22.97 -10.95 -24.19
N THR A 480 21.79 -11.02 -23.57
CA THR A 480 20.64 -11.73 -24.13
C THR A 480 19.84 -10.87 -25.12
N GLN A 481 19.84 -9.56 -24.92
CA GLN A 481 19.22 -8.57 -25.79
C GLN A 481 20.24 -7.47 -26.10
N PRO A 482 21.12 -7.67 -27.11
CA PRO A 482 22.11 -6.67 -27.47
C PRO A 482 21.49 -5.39 -28.01
N ALA A 483 22.01 -4.24 -27.58
CA ALA A 483 21.64 -2.94 -28.12
C ALA A 483 22.49 -2.61 -29.36
N THR A 484 21.93 -2.78 -30.55
CA THR A 484 22.61 -2.48 -31.81
C THR A 484 22.74 -0.96 -32.03
N GLY A 485 23.86 -0.50 -32.59
CA GLY A 485 24.11 0.93 -32.83
C GLY A 485 24.60 1.72 -31.61
N TYR A 486 24.94 1.03 -30.52
CA TYR A 486 25.48 1.65 -29.31
C TYR A 486 26.93 1.26 -29.05
N ARG A 487 27.71 2.20 -28.50
CA ARG A 487 29.08 1.99 -28.01
C ARG A 487 29.09 1.90 -26.50
N GLU A 488 29.85 0.95 -25.96
CA GLU A 488 30.15 0.89 -24.53
C GLU A 488 31.04 2.06 -24.10
N ILE A 489 30.56 2.83 -23.13
CA ILE A 489 31.30 3.96 -22.54
C ILE A 489 31.60 3.74 -21.06
N GLY A 490 31.02 2.72 -20.43
CA GLY A 490 31.32 2.38 -19.03
C GLY A 490 30.84 1.00 -18.64
N ARG A 491 31.58 0.38 -17.73
CA ARG A 491 31.24 -0.92 -17.14
C ARG A 491 31.72 -0.98 -15.71
N ALA A 492 30.84 -1.36 -14.79
CA ALA A 492 31.18 -1.52 -13.38
C ALA A 492 30.13 -2.35 -12.66
N GLY A 493 30.54 -3.22 -11.73
CA GLY A 493 29.63 -3.94 -10.83
C GLY A 493 28.53 -4.74 -11.52
N GLY A 494 28.79 -5.30 -12.71
CA GLY A 494 27.81 -6.05 -13.50
C GLY A 494 26.86 -5.19 -14.35
N TRP A 495 27.05 -3.86 -14.38
CA TRP A 495 26.29 -2.92 -15.19
C TRP A 495 27.12 -2.44 -16.39
N ILE A 496 26.45 -2.18 -17.51
CA ILE A 496 27.06 -1.60 -18.71
C ILE A 496 26.27 -0.35 -19.09
N LEU A 497 27.00 0.75 -19.29
CA LEU A 497 26.51 2.00 -19.84
C LEU A 497 26.92 2.10 -21.30
N LEU A 498 25.91 2.22 -22.15
CA LEU A 498 26.04 2.34 -23.59
C LEU A 498 25.55 3.73 -24.04
N GLN A 499 26.15 4.26 -25.10
CA GLN A 499 25.76 5.51 -25.75
C GLN A 499 25.53 5.27 -27.24
N SER A 500 24.45 5.82 -27.80
CA SER A 500 24.16 5.70 -29.23
C SER A 500 25.29 6.31 -30.05
N GLY A 501 25.74 5.62 -31.11
CA GLY A 501 26.61 6.21 -32.12
C GLY A 501 25.86 7.37 -32.80
N SER A 502 26.54 8.50 -32.97
CA SER A 502 26.03 9.66 -33.72
C SER A 502 25.72 9.30 -35.17
#